data_AF-A0A7Z8KMW3-F1
#
_entry.id   AF-A0A7Z8KMW3-F1
#
_cell.length_a   1.000
_cell.length_b   1.000
_cell.length_c   1.000
_cell.angle_alpha   90.00
_cell.angle_beta   90.00
_cell.angle_gamma   90.00
#
_symmetry.space_group_name_H-M   'P 1'
#
loop_
_entity.id
_entity.type
_entity.pdbx_description
1 polymer ?
#
loop_
_entity_poly.entity_id
_entity_poly.type
_entity_poly.pdbx_seq_one_letter_code
_entity_poly.pdbx_strand_id
1 'polypeptide(L)'
;MDVRSFIKKQEAALKRYRRLYTILDFLGTAIILYLLLFYIHVDEVFQHLPSFEVRAGTSYDILGMDIAFGTVALAIIAIFLSLLITFLRHLRDHKEKAIMLIEQQYPELSERLRTAYDNAGVENLIVSDLVSTVSSGISKISSSTLLIKGKLIFGLIIILVSSTTVVYVVDNDVRTDAVTPEDIAELIEDLPFVGGNDDTNDGLSEFGSEEDEEVSESDSNMTQETDIIVYDGVDVDLTLSGSSAEGFVNEENATDEDVDFEKSSAYETSVISAQAYYEDFPEGYESIIKSYFEELANA
;
A
#
# COMPACT_ATOMS: atom_id res chain seq x y z
N MET A 1 -18.93 34.54 20.34
CA MET A 1 -17.89 33.80 19.59
C MET A 1 -18.52 33.37 18.28
N ASP A 2 -17.87 33.58 17.13
CA ASP A 2 -18.45 33.16 15.85
C ASP A 2 -18.42 31.62 15.72
N VAL A 3 -19.58 31.01 15.53
CA VAL A 3 -19.79 29.56 15.39
C VAL A 3 -18.96 29.00 14.24
N ARG A 4 -18.87 29.71 13.10
CA ARG A 4 -18.08 29.24 11.94
C ARG A 4 -16.59 29.20 12.24
N SER A 5 -16.07 30.27 12.86
CA SER A 5 -14.67 30.35 13.28
C SER A 5 -14.31 29.24 14.28
N PHE A 6 -15.23 28.91 15.19
CA PHE A 6 -15.07 27.83 16.16
C PHE A 6 -15.00 26.46 15.48
N ILE A 7 -15.96 26.13 14.61
CA ILE A 7 -15.96 24.85 13.89
C ILE A 7 -14.69 24.68 13.07
N LYS A 8 -14.26 25.71 12.33
CA LYS A 8 -13.01 25.67 11.57
C LYS A 8 -11.79 25.40 12.45
N LYS A 9 -11.74 25.99 13.65
CA LYS A 9 -10.68 25.73 14.63
C LYS A 9 -10.72 24.28 15.12
N GLN A 10 -11.90 23.74 15.38
CA GLN A 10 -12.06 22.35 15.83
C GLN A 10 -11.72 21.34 14.74
N GLU A 11 -12.11 21.57 13.48
CA GLU A 11 -11.71 20.75 12.34
C GLU A 11 -10.19 20.75 12.13
N ALA A 12 -9.55 21.92 12.27
CA ALA A 12 -8.10 22.02 12.18
C ALA A 12 -7.40 21.24 13.31
N ALA A 13 -7.93 21.31 14.54
CA ALA A 13 -7.43 20.54 15.67
C ALA A 13 -7.61 19.03 15.45
N LEU A 14 -8.80 18.60 15.01
CA LEU A 14 -9.10 17.20 14.71
C LEU A 14 -8.18 16.64 13.63
N LYS A 15 -7.91 17.41 12.56
CA LYS A 15 -6.96 17.03 11.51
C LYS A 15 -5.54 16.85 12.05
N ARG A 16 -5.10 17.70 12.99
CA ARG A 16 -3.80 17.56 13.66
C ARG A 16 -3.75 16.30 14.52
N TYR A 17 -4.78 16.04 15.33
CA TYR A 17 -4.83 14.83 16.16
C TYR A 17 -4.84 13.56 15.31
N ARG A 18 -5.63 13.53 14.23
CA ARG A 18 -5.64 12.39 13.30
C ARG A 18 -4.26 12.13 12.70
N ARG A 19 -3.54 13.16 12.26
CA ARG A 19 -2.15 13.02 11.79
C ARG A 19 -1.24 12.46 12.88
N LEU A 20 -1.41 12.93 14.12
CA LEU A 20 -0.59 12.47 15.25
C LEU A 20 -0.85 10.99 15.54
N TYR A 21 -2.11 10.53 15.50
CA TYR A 21 -2.45 9.12 15.61
C TYR A 21 -1.87 8.29 14.45
N THR A 22 -1.91 8.81 13.22
CA THR A 22 -1.32 8.14 12.06
C THR A 22 0.19 7.98 12.18
N ILE A 23 0.90 9.00 12.65
CA ILE A 23 2.35 8.93 12.88
C ILE A 23 2.66 7.92 13.98
N LEU A 24 1.87 7.89 15.05
CA LEU A 24 2.05 6.96 16.16
C LEU A 24 1.84 5.50 15.70
N ASP A 25 0.81 5.26 14.89
CA ASP A 25 0.52 3.94 14.33
C ASP A 25 1.60 3.50 13.33
N PHE A 26 2.06 4.41 12.47
CA PHE A 26 3.20 4.19 11.58
C PHE A 26 4.46 3.81 12.34
N LEU A 27 4.82 4.57 13.37
CA LEU A 27 6.04 4.31 14.16
C LEU A 27 5.94 2.98 14.90
N GLY A 28 4.78 2.69 15.52
CA GLY A 28 4.55 1.43 16.21
C GLY A 28 4.63 0.24 15.25
N THR A 29 3.99 0.33 14.08
CA THR A 29 4.05 -0.74 13.07
C THR A 29 5.46 -0.92 12.51
N ALA A 30 6.21 0.16 12.25
CA ALA A 30 7.60 0.08 11.80
C ALA A 30 8.50 -0.68 12.78
N ILE A 31 8.39 -0.40 14.09
CA ILE A 31 9.17 -1.08 15.12
C ILE A 31 8.80 -2.56 15.22
N ILE A 32 7.51 -2.88 15.21
CA ILE A 32 7.03 -4.27 15.26
C ILE A 32 7.48 -5.05 14.02
N LEU A 33 7.46 -4.40 12.85
CA LEU A 33 7.87 -5.03 11.61
C LEU A 33 9.38 -5.26 11.57
N TYR A 34 10.16 -4.29 12.04
CA TYR A 34 11.60 -4.46 12.25
C TYR A 34 11.90 -5.66 13.15
N LEU A 35 11.22 -5.78 14.30
CA LEU A 35 11.35 -6.92 15.20
C LEU A 35 11.05 -8.24 14.50
N LEU A 36 9.96 -8.29 13.74
CA LEU A 36 9.55 -9.48 13.03
C LEU A 36 10.57 -9.89 11.96
N LEU A 37 11.06 -8.94 11.15
CA LEU A 37 12.06 -9.23 10.12
C LEU A 37 13.39 -9.66 10.72
N PHE A 38 13.82 -9.01 11.80
CA PHE A 38 15.05 -9.38 12.53
C PHE A 38 14.93 -10.79 13.13
N TYR A 39 13.76 -11.13 13.67
CA TYR A 39 13.50 -12.45 14.24
C TYR A 39 13.63 -13.60 13.22
N ILE A 40 13.43 -13.32 11.92
CA ILE A 40 13.48 -14.29 10.81
C ILE A 40 14.78 -14.12 9.98
N HIS A 41 15.86 -13.56 10.54
CA HIS A 41 17.17 -13.45 9.88
C HIS A 41 17.18 -12.68 8.53
N VAL A 42 16.22 -11.79 8.27
CA VAL A 42 16.14 -11.08 6.97
C VAL A 42 17.36 -10.17 6.74
N ASP A 43 18.05 -9.76 7.79
CA ASP A 43 19.31 -8.99 7.72
C ASP A 43 20.46 -9.79 7.12
N GLU A 44 20.46 -11.11 7.25
CA GLU A 44 21.50 -12.01 6.73
C GLU A 44 21.21 -12.45 5.29
N VAL A 45 19.94 -12.47 4.88
CA VAL A 45 19.51 -12.83 3.50
C VAL A 45 20.23 -12.01 2.43
N PHE A 46 20.58 -10.75 2.71
CA PHE A 46 21.32 -9.90 1.76
C PHE A 46 22.70 -10.43 1.40
N GLN A 47 23.32 -11.28 2.23
CA GLN A 47 24.61 -11.91 1.94
C GLN A 47 24.48 -13.05 0.93
N HIS A 48 23.31 -13.69 0.87
CA HIS A 48 23.04 -14.82 -0.01
C HIS A 48 22.51 -14.38 -1.38
N LEU A 49 22.07 -13.14 -1.51
CA LEU A 49 21.59 -12.59 -2.79
C LEU A 49 22.77 -12.02 -3.61
N PRO A 50 23.02 -12.51 -4.83
CA PRO A 50 24.15 -12.08 -5.66
C PRO A 50 24.13 -10.58 -5.97
N SER A 51 22.93 -9.98 -6.08
CA SER A 51 22.74 -8.54 -6.29
C SER A 51 23.24 -7.65 -5.14
N PHE A 52 23.44 -8.21 -3.94
CA PHE A 52 23.80 -7.45 -2.73
C PHE A 52 25.11 -7.91 -2.08
N GLU A 53 25.75 -8.97 -2.59
CA GLU A 53 27.00 -9.54 -2.06
C GLU A 53 28.10 -8.48 -1.81
N VAL A 54 28.31 -7.58 -2.78
CA VAL A 54 29.31 -6.49 -2.70
C VAL A 54 29.03 -5.50 -1.56
N ARG A 55 27.77 -5.38 -1.12
CA ARG A 55 27.34 -4.45 -0.06
C ARG A 55 27.08 -5.13 1.28
N ALA A 56 26.80 -6.43 1.28
CA ALA A 56 26.38 -7.17 2.47
C ALA A 56 27.49 -7.31 3.53
N GLY A 57 28.76 -7.16 3.15
CA GLY A 57 29.91 -7.09 4.07
C GLY A 57 30.36 -5.68 4.46
N THR A 58 29.66 -4.64 4.01
CA THR A 58 30.04 -3.24 4.31
C THR A 58 29.44 -2.77 5.62
N SER A 59 30.29 -2.19 6.46
CA SER A 59 29.89 -1.50 7.70
C SER A 59 29.85 0.01 7.42
N TYR A 60 28.81 0.68 7.90
CA TYR A 60 28.76 2.13 7.88
C TYR A 60 29.13 2.64 9.27
N ASP A 61 30.16 3.50 9.34
CA ASP A 61 30.41 4.28 10.55
C ASP A 61 29.38 5.42 10.61
N ILE A 62 28.40 5.25 11.49
CA ILE A 62 27.42 6.29 11.78
C ILE A 62 27.60 6.67 13.25
N LEU A 63 28.03 7.90 13.50
CA LEU A 63 28.21 8.44 14.85
C LEU A 63 29.25 7.67 15.72
N GLY A 64 30.25 7.03 15.10
CA GLY A 64 31.27 6.25 15.81
C GLY A 64 30.83 4.83 16.16
N MET A 65 29.75 4.34 15.54
CA MET A 65 29.26 2.98 15.66
C MET A 65 29.31 2.31 14.29
N ASP A 66 29.93 1.15 14.22
CA ASP A 66 29.94 0.31 13.01
C ASP A 66 28.60 -0.41 12.91
N ILE A 67 27.78 0.01 11.95
CA ILE A 67 26.46 -0.57 11.68
C ILE A 67 26.52 -1.36 10.38
N ALA A 68 26.17 -2.65 10.44
CA ALA A 68 26.17 -3.52 9.27
C ALA A 68 25.09 -3.12 8.25
N PHE A 69 25.40 -3.20 6.95
CA PHE A 69 24.46 -2.90 5.86
C PHE A 69 23.11 -3.61 6.01
N GLY A 70 23.11 -4.89 6.40
CA GLY A 70 21.88 -5.69 6.57
C GLY A 70 20.88 -5.06 7.53
N THR A 71 21.36 -4.49 8.64
CA THR A 71 20.50 -3.82 9.64
C THR A 71 19.88 -2.52 9.08
N VAL A 72 20.63 -1.77 8.28
CA VAL A 72 20.15 -0.54 7.63
C VAL A 72 19.14 -0.88 6.54
N ALA A 73 19.43 -1.88 5.72
CA ALA A 73 18.53 -2.36 4.68
C ALA A 73 17.21 -2.88 5.28
N LEU A 74 17.29 -3.65 6.36
CA LEU A 74 16.11 -4.14 7.09
C LEU A 74 15.29 -2.99 7.68
N ALA A 75 15.93 -1.97 8.25
CA ALA A 75 15.24 -0.78 8.74
C ALA A 75 14.50 -0.02 7.61
N ILE A 76 15.12 0.11 6.44
CA ILE A 76 14.50 0.75 5.27
C ILE A 76 13.29 -0.05 4.79
N ILE A 77 13.39 -1.38 4.71
CA ILE A 77 12.27 -2.26 4.34
C ILE A 77 11.14 -2.16 5.35
N ALA A 78 11.45 -2.18 6.65
CA ALA A 78 10.46 -2.04 7.72
C ALA A 78 9.72 -0.70 7.63
N ILE A 79 10.44 0.39 7.34
CA ILE A 79 9.87 1.73 7.13
C ILE A 79 8.96 1.75 5.89
N PHE A 80 9.40 1.14 4.79
CA PHE A 80 8.63 1.11 3.56
C PHE A 80 7.33 0.30 3.72
N LEU A 81 7.43 -0.90 4.30
CA LEU A 81 6.29 -1.78 4.50
C LEU A 81 5.32 -1.23 5.55
N SER A 82 5.82 -0.60 6.62
CA SER A 82 4.96 0.09 7.59
C SER A 82 4.25 1.30 6.97
N LEU A 83 4.87 2.02 6.04
CA LEU A 83 4.23 3.10 5.30
C LEU A 83 3.09 2.54 4.44
N LEU A 84 3.32 1.45 3.72
CA LEU A 84 2.30 0.79 2.89
C LEU A 84 1.10 0.32 3.75
N ILE A 85 1.36 -0.37 4.85
CA ILE A 85 0.32 -0.86 5.78
C ILE A 85 -0.45 0.32 6.38
N THR A 86 0.25 1.34 6.84
CA THR A 86 -0.38 2.54 7.42
C THR A 86 -1.24 3.27 6.39
N PHE A 87 -0.76 3.37 5.16
CA PHE A 87 -1.50 3.98 4.06
C PHE A 87 -2.78 3.21 3.75
N LEU A 88 -2.70 1.88 3.60
CA LEU A 88 -3.86 1.02 3.38
C LEU A 88 -4.88 1.13 4.52
N ARG A 89 -4.40 1.09 5.78
CA ARG A 89 -5.27 1.18 6.95
C ARG A 89 -5.99 2.52 7.03
N HIS A 90 -5.30 3.63 6.78
CA HIS A 90 -5.91 4.95 6.85
C HIS A 90 -6.70 5.38 5.62
N LEU A 91 -6.54 4.68 4.49
CA LEU A 91 -7.42 4.87 3.34
C LEU A 91 -8.88 4.49 3.69
N ARG A 92 -9.06 3.51 4.58
CA ARG A 92 -10.37 3.02 4.99
C ARG A 92 -11.02 3.80 6.14
N ASP A 93 -10.27 4.68 6.81
CA ASP A 93 -10.79 5.46 7.93
C ASP A 93 -11.77 6.55 7.46
N HIS A 94 -13.03 6.43 7.89
CA HIS A 94 -14.06 7.41 7.59
C HIS A 94 -13.71 8.77 8.22
N LYS A 95 -13.97 9.86 7.50
CA LYS A 95 -13.70 11.23 7.98
C LYS A 95 -14.94 11.75 8.69
N GLU A 96 -15.03 11.52 10.00
CA GLU A 96 -16.07 12.14 10.81
C GLU A 96 -15.85 13.66 10.89
N LYS A 97 -16.93 14.42 10.69
CA LYS A 97 -16.91 15.89 10.77
C LYS A 97 -16.82 16.32 12.23
N ALA A 98 -16.14 17.43 12.51
CA ALA A 98 -16.00 17.95 13.87
C ALA A 98 -17.36 18.24 14.53
N ILE A 99 -18.36 18.67 13.75
CA ILE A 99 -19.72 18.92 14.22
C ILE A 99 -20.34 17.64 14.82
N MET A 100 -20.25 16.50 14.14
CA MET A 100 -20.80 15.22 14.63
C MET A 100 -20.14 14.79 15.94
N LEU A 101 -18.81 14.90 16.05
CA LEU A 101 -18.08 14.54 17.27
C LEU A 101 -18.46 15.43 18.46
N ILE A 102 -18.68 16.73 18.21
CA ILE A 102 -19.10 17.67 19.26
C ILE A 102 -20.54 17.38 19.68
N GLU A 103 -21.46 17.16 18.74
CA GLU A 103 -22.87 16.84 19.03
C GLU A 103 -23.01 15.51 19.80
N GLN A 104 -22.18 14.51 19.47
CA GLN A 104 -22.16 13.24 20.20
C GLN A 104 -21.70 13.41 21.67
N GLN A 105 -20.77 14.32 21.93
CA GLN A 105 -20.23 14.55 23.27
C GLN A 105 -21.07 15.53 24.09
N TYR A 106 -21.77 16.46 23.43
CA TYR A 106 -22.59 17.50 24.03
C TYR A 106 -24.02 17.44 23.45
N PRO A 107 -24.91 16.57 23.99
CA PRO A 107 -26.25 16.37 23.43
C PRO A 107 -27.12 17.63 23.47
N GLU A 108 -26.82 18.57 24.37
CA GLU A 108 -27.49 19.89 24.46
C GLU A 108 -27.31 20.77 23.20
N LEU A 109 -26.27 20.49 22.40
CA LEU A 109 -25.95 21.16 21.15
C LEU A 109 -26.37 20.35 19.92
N SER A 110 -26.90 19.14 20.10
CA SER A 110 -27.34 18.26 19.02
C SER A 110 -28.36 18.98 18.14
N GLU A 111 -28.17 18.91 16.82
CA GLU A 111 -28.93 19.60 15.76
C GLU A 111 -28.83 21.14 15.79
N ARG A 112 -28.76 21.76 16.96
CA ARG A 112 -28.63 23.21 17.15
C ARG A 112 -27.31 23.72 16.62
N LEU A 113 -26.21 23.00 16.83
CA LEU A 113 -24.89 23.39 16.36
C LEU A 113 -24.82 23.35 14.82
N ARG A 114 -25.28 22.25 14.22
CA ARG A 114 -25.39 22.14 12.77
C ARG A 114 -26.31 23.22 12.17
N THR A 115 -27.49 23.41 12.76
CA THR A 115 -28.46 24.41 12.29
C THR A 115 -27.93 25.83 12.39
N ALA A 116 -27.26 26.16 13.50
CA ALA A 116 -26.61 27.46 13.69
C ALA A 116 -25.45 27.68 12.72
N TYR A 117 -24.68 26.63 12.41
CA TYR A 117 -23.58 26.70 11.44
C TYR A 117 -24.08 26.96 10.01
N ASP A 118 -25.10 26.20 9.59
CA ASP A 118 -25.70 26.30 8.26
C ASP A 118 -26.35 27.68 8.04
N ASN A 119 -27.03 28.21 9.06
CA ASN A 119 -27.75 29.49 9.01
C ASN A 119 -26.95 30.69 9.53
N ALA A 120 -25.65 30.56 9.83
CA ALA A 120 -24.85 31.64 10.43
C ALA A 120 -24.75 32.93 9.56
N GLY A 121 -25.08 32.85 8.27
CA GLY A 121 -25.09 34.00 7.36
C GLY A 121 -26.47 34.63 7.15
N VAL A 122 -27.51 34.16 7.85
CA VAL A 122 -28.89 34.64 7.70
C VAL A 122 -29.21 35.65 8.81
N GLU A 123 -29.57 36.87 8.43
CA GLU A 123 -29.98 37.90 9.36
C GLU A 123 -31.46 37.73 9.73
N ASN A 124 -31.72 37.00 10.81
CA ASN A 124 -33.05 36.79 11.38
C ASN A 124 -32.96 36.78 12.91
N LEU A 125 -33.95 37.38 13.60
CA LEU A 125 -34.03 37.41 15.07
C LEU A 125 -33.93 36.00 15.68
N ILE A 126 -34.64 35.03 15.11
CA ILE A 126 -34.66 33.63 15.58
C ILE A 126 -33.28 32.99 15.43
N VAL A 127 -32.64 33.22 14.27
CA VAL A 127 -31.30 32.72 13.99
C VAL A 127 -30.27 33.38 14.91
N SER A 128 -30.39 34.68 15.17
CA SER A 128 -29.51 35.41 16.09
C SER A 128 -29.60 34.87 17.52
N ASP A 129 -30.80 34.56 17.99
CA ASP A 129 -31.01 33.97 19.32
C ASP A 129 -30.42 32.54 19.40
N LEU A 130 -30.63 31.73 18.36
CA LEU A 130 -30.04 30.39 18.24
C LEU A 130 -28.50 30.47 18.25
N VAL A 131 -27.91 31.34 17.42
CA VAL A 131 -26.45 31.52 17.32
C VAL A 131 -25.88 32.03 18.64
N SER A 132 -26.57 32.93 19.35
CA SER A 132 -26.16 33.41 20.68
C SER A 132 -26.13 32.28 21.71
N THR A 133 -27.20 31.49 21.75
CA THR A 133 -27.33 30.34 22.66
C THR A 133 -26.25 29.29 22.38
N VAL A 134 -26.06 28.92 21.10
CA VAL A 134 -25.01 27.98 20.68
C VAL A 134 -23.62 28.55 20.95
N SER A 135 -23.38 29.84 20.69
CA SER A 135 -22.11 30.51 20.99
C SER A 135 -21.76 30.42 22.48
N SER A 136 -22.75 30.57 23.37
CA SER A 136 -22.55 30.43 24.81
C SER A 136 -22.18 28.98 25.18
N GLY A 137 -22.87 27.99 24.60
CA GLY A 137 -22.55 26.57 24.78
C GLY A 137 -21.16 26.18 24.30
N ILE A 138 -20.79 26.53 23.06
CA ILE A 138 -19.49 26.18 22.49
C ILE A 138 -18.31 26.88 23.19
N SER A 139 -18.53 28.03 23.82
CA SER A 139 -17.46 28.76 24.54
C SER A 139 -16.84 27.95 25.68
N LYS A 140 -17.58 26.99 26.23
CA LYS A 140 -17.13 26.08 27.30
C LYS A 140 -16.37 24.86 26.77
N ILE A 141 -16.38 24.62 25.46
CA ILE A 141 -15.84 23.42 24.85
C ILE A 141 -14.38 23.64 24.43
N SER A 142 -13.48 22.89 25.05
CA SER A 142 -12.06 22.90 24.72
C SER A 142 -11.75 22.01 23.51
N SER A 143 -10.78 22.41 22.67
CA SER A 143 -10.30 21.54 21.57
C SER A 143 -9.60 20.27 22.05
N SER A 144 -9.18 20.22 23.32
CA SER A 144 -8.62 19.02 23.93
C SER A 144 -9.66 17.93 24.21
N THR A 145 -10.95 18.28 24.25
CA THR A 145 -12.01 17.30 24.50
C THR A 145 -12.19 16.33 23.32
N LEU A 146 -11.88 16.78 22.11
CA LEU A 146 -11.89 15.97 20.88
C LEU A 146 -10.69 15.01 20.76
N LEU A 147 -9.72 15.12 21.66
CA LEU A 147 -8.53 14.25 21.68
C LEU A 147 -8.86 12.99 22.50
N ILE A 148 -8.78 11.82 21.86
CA ILE A 148 -8.92 10.53 22.51
C ILE A 148 -7.61 10.20 23.24
N LYS A 149 -7.49 10.65 24.50
CA LYS A 149 -6.25 10.52 25.31
C LYS A 149 -5.80 9.07 25.46
N GLY A 150 -6.74 8.15 25.65
CA GLY A 150 -6.46 6.72 25.79
C GLY A 150 -5.70 6.13 24.59
N LYS A 151 -6.08 6.53 23.36
CA LYS A 151 -5.42 6.08 22.13
C LYS A 151 -3.98 6.60 22.01
N LEU A 152 -3.71 7.84 22.46
CA LEU A 152 -2.35 8.38 22.49
C LEU A 152 -1.48 7.67 23.52
N ILE A 153 -1.98 7.53 24.74
CA ILE A 153 -1.24 6.90 25.84
C ILE A 153 -0.92 5.45 25.49
N PHE A 154 -1.92 4.71 24.99
CA PHE A 154 -1.74 3.31 24.60
C PHE A 154 -0.71 3.16 23.46
N GLY A 155 -0.78 3.99 22.42
CA GLY A 155 0.19 3.93 21.33
C GLY A 155 1.61 4.30 21.80
N LEU A 156 1.76 5.26 22.71
CA LEU A 156 3.05 5.60 23.28
C LEU A 156 3.63 4.45 24.12
N ILE A 157 2.79 3.79 24.94
CA ILE A 157 3.19 2.61 25.72
C ILE A 157 3.65 1.49 24.78
N ILE A 158 2.92 1.19 23.70
CA ILE A 158 3.32 0.18 22.72
C ILE A 158 4.69 0.52 22.14
N ILE A 159 4.90 1.75 21.68
CA ILE A 159 6.20 2.16 21.12
C ILE A 159 7.32 2.01 22.14
N LEU A 160 7.10 2.41 23.39
CA LEU A 160 8.11 2.30 24.44
C LEU A 160 8.45 0.83 24.73
N VAL A 161 7.44 -0.02 24.89
CA VAL A 161 7.61 -1.46 25.13
C VAL A 161 8.31 -2.10 23.94
N SER A 162 7.81 -1.90 22.72
CA SER A 162 8.40 -2.46 21.50
C SER A 162 9.84 -1.99 21.28
N SER A 163 10.15 -0.71 21.53
CA SER A 163 11.52 -0.20 21.43
C SER A 163 12.46 -0.85 22.45
N THR A 164 11.98 -1.08 23.68
CA THR A 164 12.77 -1.77 24.70
C THR A 164 12.99 -3.23 24.30
N THR A 165 11.96 -3.88 23.75
CA THR A 165 12.05 -5.24 23.20
C THR A 165 13.04 -5.33 22.05
N VAL A 166 13.08 -4.36 21.12
CA VAL A 166 14.09 -4.32 20.05
C VAL A 166 15.49 -4.37 20.61
N VAL A 167 15.81 -3.49 21.55
CA VAL A 167 17.16 -3.44 22.13
C VAL A 167 17.51 -4.78 22.78
N TYR A 168 16.59 -5.36 23.54
CA TYR A 168 16.80 -6.65 24.18
C TYR A 168 17.01 -7.79 23.18
N VAL A 169 16.18 -7.86 22.14
CA VAL A 169 16.21 -8.92 21.11
C VAL A 169 17.48 -8.84 20.28
N VAL A 170 17.90 -7.62 19.90
CA VAL A 170 19.13 -7.40 19.13
C VAL A 170 20.38 -7.68 19.97
N ASP A 171 20.39 -7.29 21.26
CA ASP A 171 21.54 -7.52 22.16
C ASP A 171 21.71 -8.99 22.55
N ASN A 172 20.60 -9.73 22.72
CA ASN A 172 20.63 -11.15 23.08
C ASN A 172 20.56 -12.08 21.86
N ASP A 173 20.56 -11.51 20.65
CA ASP A 173 20.49 -12.22 19.37
C ASP A 173 19.36 -13.28 19.34
N VAL A 174 18.16 -12.88 19.76
CA VAL A 174 17.01 -13.81 19.85
C VAL A 174 16.38 -13.96 18.47
N ARG A 175 16.73 -15.05 17.77
CA ARG A 175 16.25 -15.37 16.43
C ARG A 175 15.60 -16.76 16.37
N THR A 176 14.91 -17.07 15.28
CA THR A 176 14.24 -18.37 15.10
C THR A 176 15.07 -19.34 14.26
N ASP A 177 15.28 -20.55 14.77
CA ASP A 177 15.93 -21.63 14.01
C ASP A 177 15.03 -22.24 12.91
N ALA A 178 13.78 -21.78 12.80
CA ALA A 178 12.77 -22.39 11.93
C ALA A 178 12.82 -21.93 10.46
N VAL A 179 13.48 -20.81 10.19
CA VAL A 179 13.64 -20.25 8.84
C VAL A 179 15.09 -19.86 8.68
N THR A 180 15.79 -20.49 7.76
CA THR A 180 17.18 -20.15 7.48
C THR A 180 17.26 -19.01 6.45
N PRO A 181 18.37 -18.24 6.44
CA PRO A 181 18.56 -17.19 5.44
C PRO A 181 18.48 -17.69 4.00
N GLU A 182 18.90 -18.93 3.74
CA GLU A 182 18.87 -19.56 2.41
C GLU A 182 17.44 -19.82 1.92
N ASP A 183 16.54 -20.29 2.79
CA ASP A 183 15.13 -20.54 2.44
C ASP A 183 14.42 -19.26 1.97
N ILE A 184 14.79 -18.11 2.57
CA ILE A 184 14.23 -16.80 2.21
C ILE A 184 14.87 -16.29 0.91
N ALA A 185 16.17 -16.51 0.71
CA ALA A 185 16.87 -16.13 -0.51
C ALA A 185 16.29 -16.86 -1.73
N GLU A 186 16.05 -18.17 -1.62
CA GLU A 186 15.41 -18.99 -2.67
C GLU A 186 14.00 -18.47 -3.01
N LEU A 187 13.20 -18.12 -2.00
CA LEU A 187 11.87 -17.53 -2.22
C LEU A 187 11.92 -16.16 -2.91
N ILE A 188 12.97 -15.37 -2.68
CA ILE A 188 13.14 -14.07 -3.33
C ILE A 188 13.59 -14.25 -4.79
N GLU A 189 14.42 -15.25 -5.08
CA GLU A 189 14.84 -15.56 -6.46
C GLU A 189 13.68 -16.07 -7.33
N ASP A 190 12.73 -16.81 -6.77
CA ASP A 190 11.51 -17.27 -7.46
C ASP A 190 10.49 -16.13 -7.73
N LEU A 191 10.70 -14.92 -7.21
CA LEU A 191 9.83 -13.79 -7.52
C LEU A 191 10.08 -13.29 -8.96
N PRO A 192 9.02 -13.14 -9.78
CA PRO A 192 9.15 -12.76 -11.21
C PRO A 192 9.69 -11.34 -11.44
N PHE A 193 9.94 -10.59 -10.36
CA PHE A 193 10.48 -9.23 -10.39
C PHE A 193 11.95 -9.15 -9.96
N VAL A 194 12.53 -10.26 -9.47
CA VAL A 194 13.90 -10.33 -8.92
C VAL A 194 14.72 -11.39 -9.65
N GLY A 195 14.13 -12.53 -10.03
CA GLY A 195 14.74 -13.58 -10.84
C GLY A 195 14.72 -13.26 -12.33
N GLY A 196 15.61 -12.37 -12.76
CA GLY A 196 15.86 -12.04 -14.16
C GLY A 196 17.28 -12.42 -14.59
N ASN A 197 17.73 -13.62 -14.23
CA ASN A 197 18.94 -14.23 -14.78
C ASN A 197 18.56 -15.64 -15.29
N ASP A 198 17.62 -15.68 -16.23
CA ASP A 198 17.62 -16.77 -17.21
C ASP A 198 18.63 -16.39 -18.29
N ASP A 199 19.62 -17.25 -18.43
CA ASP A 199 20.61 -17.35 -19.49
C ASP A 199 20.31 -16.52 -20.76
N THR A 200 20.74 -15.26 -20.74
CA THR A 200 20.97 -14.46 -21.94
C THR A 200 22.42 -14.05 -21.97
N ASN A 201 23.28 -15.06 -22.10
CA ASN A 201 24.58 -14.90 -22.76
C ASN A 201 24.32 -14.54 -24.23
N ASP A 202 23.94 -13.29 -24.50
CA ASP A 202 23.98 -12.71 -25.84
C ASP A 202 24.85 -11.45 -25.81
N GLY A 203 26.13 -11.68 -26.05
CA GLY A 203 27.13 -10.77 -26.61
C GLY A 203 27.01 -9.28 -26.29
N LEU A 204 27.36 -8.86 -25.07
CA LEU A 204 27.85 -7.50 -24.87
C LEU A 204 29.35 -7.52 -24.61
N SER A 205 30.08 -7.34 -25.71
CA SER A 205 31.51 -7.08 -25.81
C SER A 205 32.06 -6.34 -24.60
N GLU A 206 32.92 -7.04 -23.87
CA GLU A 206 33.92 -6.52 -22.95
C GLU A 206 34.71 -5.38 -23.64
N PHE A 207 34.43 -4.14 -23.24
CA PHE A 207 35.25 -2.99 -23.63
C PHE A 207 36.47 -3.01 -22.70
N GLY A 208 37.48 -3.76 -23.12
CA GLY A 208 38.79 -3.80 -22.49
C GLY A 208 39.37 -2.40 -22.39
N SER A 209 39.65 -1.98 -21.15
CA SER A 209 40.55 -0.88 -20.86
C SER A 209 41.82 -1.50 -20.31
N GLU A 210 42.73 -1.85 -21.22
CA GLU A 210 44.10 -2.18 -20.87
C GLU A 210 44.98 -0.96 -21.10
N GLU A 211 45.69 -0.62 -20.02
CA GLU A 211 46.70 0.41 -19.92
C GLU A 211 47.91 0.07 -20.81
N ASP A 212 48.58 1.14 -21.24
CA ASP A 212 49.77 1.15 -22.08
C ASP A 212 50.85 0.15 -21.66
N GLU A 213 51.26 -0.75 -22.56
CA GLU A 213 52.63 -1.29 -22.55
C GLU A 213 53.15 -1.64 -23.96
N GLU A 214 54.23 -0.93 -24.29
CA GLU A 214 55.31 -1.14 -25.25
C GLU A 214 55.12 -1.89 -26.59
N VAL A 215 55.33 -1.08 -27.64
CA VAL A 215 55.65 -1.36 -29.04
C VAL A 215 56.69 -2.47 -29.23
N SER A 216 56.35 -3.47 -30.06
CA SER A 216 57.32 -4.17 -30.91
C SER A 216 56.71 -4.57 -32.24
N GLU A 217 57.35 -4.09 -33.31
CA GLU A 217 57.04 -4.35 -34.71
C GLU A 217 57.28 -5.82 -35.11
N SER A 218 56.27 -6.45 -35.71
CA SER A 218 56.53 -7.32 -36.87
C SER A 218 55.28 -7.46 -37.75
N ASP A 219 55.42 -7.00 -39.00
CA ASP A 219 54.57 -7.29 -40.15
C ASP A 219 54.21 -8.78 -40.28
N SER A 220 52.91 -9.11 -40.43
CA SER A 220 52.40 -9.74 -41.66
C SER A 220 50.93 -10.18 -41.55
N ASN A 221 50.11 -9.61 -42.43
CA ASN A 221 48.98 -10.21 -43.16
C ASN A 221 47.78 -10.83 -42.40
N MET A 222 46.71 -10.03 -42.31
CA MET A 222 45.33 -10.49 -42.17
C MET A 222 44.92 -11.36 -43.37
N THR A 223 44.54 -12.61 -43.12
CA THR A 223 43.78 -13.44 -44.07
C THR A 223 42.63 -14.08 -43.29
N GLN A 224 41.39 -13.78 -43.71
CA GLN A 224 40.18 -14.41 -43.20
C GLN A 224 40.22 -15.91 -43.50
N GLU A 225 40.25 -16.75 -42.47
CA GLU A 225 39.94 -18.16 -42.61
C GLU A 225 39.12 -18.61 -41.40
N THR A 226 37.94 -19.14 -41.70
CA THR A 226 36.93 -19.74 -40.82
C THR A 226 37.52 -20.86 -39.97
N ASP A 227 37.33 -20.79 -38.65
CA ASP A 227 37.69 -21.87 -37.73
C ASP A 227 36.75 -23.08 -37.92
N ILE A 228 37.33 -24.17 -38.43
CA ILE A 228 36.71 -25.49 -38.55
C ILE A 228 37.04 -26.27 -37.27
N ILE A 229 36.05 -26.53 -36.42
CA ILE A 229 36.23 -27.41 -35.26
C ILE A 229 36.07 -28.86 -35.73
N VAL A 230 37.19 -29.59 -35.79
CA VAL A 230 37.24 -31.01 -36.16
C VAL A 230 36.98 -31.87 -34.92
N TYR A 231 35.83 -32.56 -34.88
CA TYR A 231 35.59 -33.67 -33.96
C TYR A 231 35.22 -34.92 -34.77
N ASP A 232 36.13 -35.89 -34.81
CA ASP A 232 35.97 -37.26 -35.33
C ASP A 232 35.56 -37.43 -36.81
N GLY A 233 36.30 -36.76 -37.72
CA GLY A 233 36.57 -37.29 -39.07
C GLY A 233 35.42 -37.34 -40.08
N VAL A 234 34.33 -36.58 -39.88
CA VAL A 234 33.27 -36.40 -40.89
C VAL A 234 32.95 -34.93 -41.03
N ASP A 235 33.10 -34.38 -42.24
CA ASP A 235 32.73 -33.00 -42.56
C ASP A 235 31.19 -32.87 -42.54
N VAL A 236 30.66 -32.14 -41.56
CA VAL A 236 29.20 -31.91 -41.43
C VAL A 236 28.87 -30.51 -41.97
N ASP A 237 28.21 -30.47 -43.12
CA ASP A 237 27.65 -29.26 -43.74
C ASP A 237 26.34 -28.89 -43.02
N LEU A 238 26.36 -27.80 -42.23
CA LEU A 238 25.21 -27.32 -41.47
C LEU A 238 24.36 -26.36 -42.33
N THR A 239 23.56 -26.92 -43.24
CA THR A 239 22.47 -26.17 -43.87
C THR A 239 21.29 -26.06 -42.91
N LEU A 240 21.05 -24.87 -42.36
CA LEU A 240 19.91 -24.56 -41.50
C LEU A 240 18.60 -24.54 -42.32
N SER A 241 17.72 -25.53 -42.14
CA SER A 241 16.35 -25.47 -42.65
C SER A 241 15.44 -24.76 -41.65
N GLY A 242 15.00 -23.55 -41.98
CA GLY A 242 14.03 -22.82 -41.19
C GLY A 242 12.62 -23.40 -41.32
N SER A 243 12.08 -23.95 -40.24
CA SER A 243 10.64 -24.02 -40.00
C SER A 243 10.33 -24.14 -38.51
N SER A 244 9.73 -23.07 -38.00
CA SER A 244 8.64 -23.00 -37.02
C SER A 244 8.45 -24.15 -36.02
N ALA A 245 8.59 -23.78 -34.74
CA ALA A 245 7.67 -23.99 -33.62
C ALA A 245 6.77 -25.25 -33.57
N GLU A 246 6.69 -25.79 -32.34
CA GLU A 246 5.76 -26.83 -31.84
C GLU A 246 6.28 -28.27 -32.11
N GLY A 247 6.65 -29.04 -31.09
CA GLY A 247 5.82 -29.47 -29.98
C GLY A 247 5.52 -30.96 -30.18
N PHE A 248 6.29 -31.83 -29.52
CA PHE A 248 6.17 -33.28 -29.69
C PHE A 248 4.81 -33.79 -29.23
N VAL A 249 4.02 -34.36 -30.14
CA VAL A 249 2.94 -35.32 -29.80
C VAL A 249 2.99 -36.46 -30.81
N ASN A 250 3.23 -37.69 -30.32
CA ASN A 250 2.98 -38.92 -31.05
C ASN A 250 1.48 -39.22 -30.94
N GLU A 251 0.75 -39.24 -32.05
CA GLU A 251 -0.45 -40.06 -32.16
C GLU A 251 -0.71 -40.45 -33.62
N GLU A 252 -0.30 -41.67 -33.96
CA GLU A 252 -0.76 -42.39 -35.12
C GLU A 252 -2.29 -42.56 -34.98
N ASN A 253 -3.05 -41.99 -35.92
CA ASN A 253 -4.52 -41.94 -36.03
C ASN A 253 -5.21 -40.69 -35.45
N ALA A 254 -5.10 -39.55 -36.12
CA ALA A 254 -6.10 -38.49 -36.04
C ALA A 254 -6.72 -38.29 -37.42
N THR A 255 -8.04 -38.49 -37.49
CA THR A 255 -8.87 -38.23 -38.67
C THR A 255 -9.23 -36.75 -38.64
N ASP A 256 -9.05 -36.03 -39.74
CA ASP A 256 -9.43 -34.61 -39.84
C ASP A 256 -10.94 -34.43 -39.65
N GLU A 257 -11.37 -34.02 -38.47
CA GLU A 257 -12.69 -33.41 -38.25
C GLU A 257 -12.49 -31.90 -38.09
N ASP A 258 -12.95 -31.14 -39.09
CA ASP A 258 -13.07 -29.68 -39.03
C ASP A 258 -14.06 -29.30 -37.92
N VAL A 259 -13.57 -28.92 -36.75
CA VAL A 259 -14.39 -28.38 -35.66
C VAL A 259 -14.49 -26.86 -35.83
N ASP A 260 -15.49 -26.41 -36.59
CA ASP A 260 -15.84 -24.99 -36.64
C ASP A 260 -16.35 -24.53 -35.26
N PHE A 261 -15.63 -23.58 -34.65
CA PHE A 261 -16.03 -23.00 -33.37
C PHE A 261 -17.21 -22.04 -33.56
N GLU A 262 -18.39 -22.41 -33.06
CA GLU A 262 -19.52 -21.49 -32.96
C GLU A 262 -19.27 -20.43 -31.88
N LYS A 263 -19.31 -19.17 -32.30
CA LYS A 263 -19.20 -18.00 -31.43
C LYS A 263 -20.46 -17.90 -30.56
N SER A 264 -20.32 -17.96 -29.25
CA SER A 264 -21.45 -17.77 -28.33
C SER A 264 -22.11 -16.41 -28.53
N SER A 265 -23.45 -16.40 -28.55
CA SER A 265 -24.24 -15.18 -28.74
C SER A 265 -24.15 -14.26 -27.52
N ALA A 266 -24.11 -12.95 -27.76
CA ALA A 266 -24.14 -11.95 -26.70
C ALA A 266 -25.47 -12.07 -25.93
N TYR A 267 -25.37 -12.35 -24.63
CA TYR A 267 -26.52 -12.39 -23.73
C TYR A 267 -27.18 -11.00 -23.70
N GLU A 268 -28.49 -10.93 -23.88
CA GLU A 268 -29.24 -9.68 -23.81
C GLU A 268 -29.27 -9.19 -22.36
N THR A 269 -28.48 -8.16 -22.05
CA THR A 269 -28.55 -7.47 -20.77
C THR A 269 -29.82 -6.63 -20.73
N SER A 270 -30.88 -7.13 -20.10
CA SER A 270 -32.05 -6.29 -19.82
C SER A 270 -31.70 -5.30 -18.70
N VAL A 271 -31.68 -4.02 -19.04
CA VAL A 271 -31.53 -2.94 -18.07
C VAL A 271 -32.89 -2.79 -17.38
N ILE A 272 -33.03 -3.35 -16.18
CA ILE A 272 -34.18 -3.07 -15.34
C ILE A 272 -33.98 -1.67 -14.75
N SER A 273 -34.61 -0.67 -15.35
CA SER A 273 -34.78 0.64 -14.71
C SER A 273 -35.67 0.46 -13.47
N ALA A 274 -35.21 0.90 -12.31
CA ALA A 274 -36.05 0.99 -11.12
C ALA A 274 -37.26 1.86 -11.46
N GLN A 275 -38.45 1.24 -11.53
CA GLN A 275 -39.71 2.00 -11.59
C GLN A 275 -39.71 2.94 -10.41
N ALA A 276 -39.79 4.25 -10.69
CA ALA A 276 -40.13 5.23 -9.67
C ALA A 276 -41.39 4.72 -8.98
N TYR A 277 -41.28 4.44 -7.69
CA TYR A 277 -42.37 3.99 -6.85
C TYR A 277 -43.42 5.11 -6.79
N TYR A 278 -44.39 5.06 -7.70
CA TYR A 278 -45.63 5.79 -7.59
C TYR A 278 -46.60 4.90 -6.83
N GLU A 279 -46.85 5.29 -5.59
CA GLU A 279 -47.79 4.62 -4.70
C GLU A 279 -49.20 4.96 -5.21
N ASP A 280 -49.76 4.10 -6.06
CA ASP A 280 -51.12 4.23 -6.56
C ASP A 280 -52.06 3.73 -5.44
N PHE A 281 -52.58 4.66 -4.65
CA PHE A 281 -53.45 4.34 -3.52
C PHE A 281 -54.82 3.85 -4.01
N PRO A 282 -55.41 2.82 -3.40
CA PRO A 282 -56.76 2.38 -3.75
C PRO A 282 -57.78 3.51 -3.59
N GLU A 283 -58.72 3.65 -4.54
CA GLU A 283 -59.77 4.66 -4.47
C GLU A 283 -60.57 4.53 -3.16
N GLY A 284 -60.64 5.63 -2.39
CA GLY A 284 -61.33 5.71 -1.10
C GLY A 284 -60.44 6.18 0.06
N TYR A 285 -59.13 5.93 0.01
CA TYR A 285 -58.19 6.29 1.08
C TYR A 285 -57.87 7.80 1.15
N GLU A 286 -58.11 8.54 0.06
CA GLU A 286 -57.89 10.00 0.01
C GLU A 286 -58.72 10.74 1.07
N SER A 287 -59.96 10.32 1.28
CA SER A 287 -60.88 10.93 2.25
C SER A 287 -60.40 10.77 3.70
N ILE A 288 -59.83 9.61 4.02
CA ILE A 288 -59.30 9.28 5.36
C ILE A 288 -58.04 10.09 5.65
N ILE A 289 -57.15 10.20 4.66
CA ILE A 289 -55.92 10.99 4.76
C ILE A 289 -56.27 12.46 4.96
N LYS A 290 -57.24 12.99 4.20
CA LYS A 290 -57.68 14.37 4.33
C LYS A 290 -58.27 14.68 5.71
N SER A 291 -59.13 13.81 6.24
CA SER A 291 -59.71 14.01 7.57
C SER A 291 -58.66 13.97 8.67
N TYR A 292 -57.65 13.10 8.55
CA TYR A 292 -56.56 13.01 9.52
C TYR A 292 -55.74 14.31 9.58
N PHE A 293 -55.42 14.91 8.42
CA PHE A 293 -54.69 16.16 8.38
C PHE A 293 -55.53 17.38 8.79
N GLU A 294 -56.83 17.38 8.51
CA GLU A 294 -57.75 18.42 9.02
C GLU A 294 -57.90 18.36 10.54
N GLU A 295 -57.89 17.17 11.13
CA GLU A 295 -57.94 17.00 12.59
C GLU A 295 -56.63 17.44 13.26
N LEU A 296 -55.47 17.15 12.65
CA LEU A 296 -54.16 17.65 13.08
C LEU A 296 -54.01 19.17 12.95
N ALA A 297 -54.63 19.78 11.94
CA ALA A 297 -54.56 21.23 11.73
C ALA A 297 -55.48 22.03 12.67
N ASN A 298 -56.49 21.38 13.25
CA ASN A 298 -57.43 21.97 14.20
C ASN A 298 -57.13 21.61 15.67
N ALA A 299 -56.04 20.87 15.93
CA ALA A 299 -55.48 20.59 17.25
C ALA A 299 -54.44 21.66 17.65
#